data_AF-A0A1W1CSG6-F1
#
_entry.id   AF-A0A1W1CSG6-F1
#
_cell.length_a   1.000
_cell.length_b   1.000
_cell.length_c   1.000
_cell.angle_alpha   90.00
_cell.angle_beta   90.00
_cell.angle_gamma   90.00
#
_symmetry.space_group_name_H-M   'P 1'
#
loop_
_entity.id
_entity.type
_entity.pdbx_description
1 polymer ?
#
loop_
_entity_poly.entity_id
_entity_poly.type
_entity_poly.pdbx_seq_one_letter_code
_entity_poly.pdbx_strand_id
1 'polypeptide(L)' 'MKNGNALFVNSAIDNLLRGASSQALVSANLMCGFSEGLGIPTIAYVP' A
#
# COMPACT_ATOMS: atom_id res chain seq x y z
N MET A 1 -9.36 35.34 3.57
CA MET A 1 -9.16 34.34 2.51
C MET A 1 -9.24 32.97 3.17
N LYS A 2 -10.31 32.19 2.96
CA LYS A 2 -10.36 30.84 3.54
C LYS A 2 -9.30 29.99 2.81
N ASN A 3 -8.43 29.33 3.58
CA ASN A 3 -7.42 28.37 3.11
C ASN A 3 -6.21 28.90 2.31
N GLY A 4 -5.68 30.09 2.65
CA GLY A 4 -4.51 30.67 1.95
C GLY A 4 -3.29 29.74 1.81
N ASN A 5 -3.09 28.83 2.78
CA ASN A 5 -1.99 27.85 2.78
C ASN A 5 -2.48 26.41 3.10
N ALA A 6 -3.75 26.05 2.82
CA ALA A 6 -4.24 24.73 3.20
C ALA A 6 -3.71 23.63 2.27
N LEU A 7 -3.15 22.58 2.86
CA LEU A 7 -2.74 21.35 2.16
C LEU A 7 -3.71 20.22 2.53
N PHE A 8 -4.29 19.57 1.52
CA PHE A 8 -5.11 18.38 1.68
C PHE A 8 -4.36 17.17 1.12
N VAL A 9 -4.26 16.10 1.91
CA VAL A 9 -3.62 14.84 1.52
C VAL A 9 -4.66 13.72 1.68
N ASN A 10 -4.82 12.91 0.63
CA ASN A 10 -5.70 11.75 0.62
C ASN A 10 -4.93 10.50 0.19
N SER A 11 -5.25 9.37 0.81
CA SER A 11 -4.71 8.05 0.45
C SER A 11 -5.84 7.02 0.50
N ALA A 12 -5.79 6.05 -0.41
CA ALA A 12 -6.72 4.94 -0.47
C ALA A 12 -5.93 3.64 -0.58
N ILE A 13 -6.26 2.67 0.26
CA ILE A 13 -5.64 1.34 0.28
C ILE A 13 -6.71 0.28 0.53
N ASP A 14 -6.45 -0.93 0.07
CA ASP A 14 -7.15 -2.11 0.57
C ASP A 14 -6.64 -2.41 2.00
N ASN A 15 -7.55 -2.43 2.97
CA ASN A 15 -7.22 -2.57 4.38
C ASN A 15 -6.78 -3.99 4.78
N LEU A 16 -7.13 -5.02 4.01
CA LEU A 16 -6.75 -6.40 4.26
C LEU A 16 -5.47 -6.80 3.51
N LEU A 17 -5.23 -6.18 2.36
CA LEU A 17 -3.99 -6.32 1.59
C LEU A 17 -2.93 -5.35 2.12
N ARG A 18 -2.82 -4.14 1.55
CA ARG A 18 -1.78 -3.16 1.92
C ARG A 18 -1.93 -2.68 3.38
N GLY A 19 -3.13 -2.69 3.94
CA GLY A 19 -3.36 -2.39 5.36
C GLY A 19 -2.99 -3.51 6.33
N ALA A 20 -2.77 -4.75 5.84
CA ALA A 20 -2.46 -5.90 6.69
C ALA A 20 -1.54 -6.93 6.00
N SER A 21 -2.13 -8.00 5.43
CA SER A 21 -1.41 -9.22 5.05
C SER A 21 -0.36 -9.01 3.97
N SER A 22 -0.65 -8.22 2.93
CA SER A 22 0.32 -7.94 1.87
C SER A 22 1.49 -7.12 2.36
N GLN A 23 1.28 -6.22 3.33
CA GLN A 23 2.37 -5.44 3.90
C GLN A 23 3.26 -6.28 4.83
N ALA A 24 2.66 -7.21 5.58
CA ALA A 24 3.40 -8.20 6.34
C ALA A 24 4.26 -9.09 5.42
N LEU A 25 3.71 -9.53 4.29
CA LEU A 25 4.44 -10.34 3.31
C LEU A 25 5.57 -9.55 2.65
N VAL A 26 5.33 -8.31 2.22
CA VAL A 26 6.40 -7.41 1.73
C VAL A 26 7.53 -7.31 2.75
N SER A 27 7.19 -7.10 4.03
CA SER A 27 8.19 -7.00 5.09
C SER A 27 8.98 -8.30 5.24
N ALA A 28 8.31 -9.46 5.21
CA ALA A 28 8.96 -10.77 5.26
C ALA A 28 9.85 -11.02 4.04
N ASN A 29 9.42 -10.61 2.84
CA ASN A 29 10.22 -10.72 1.62
C ASN A 29 11.54 -9.98 1.78
N LEU A 30 11.49 -8.74 2.24
CA LEU A 30 12.69 -7.93 2.50
C LEU A 30 13.60 -8.56 3.57
N MET A 31 13.02 -9.04 4.69
CA MET A 31 13.78 -9.69 5.77
C MET A 31 14.48 -10.97 5.30
N CYS A 32 13.88 -11.70 4.36
CA CYS A 32 14.41 -12.95 3.82
C CYS A 32 15.26 -12.79 2.56
N GLY A 33 15.46 -11.55 2.08
CA GLY A 33 16.24 -11.27 0.85
C GLY A 33 15.53 -11.65 -0.45
N PHE A 34 14.20 -11.79 -0.43
CA PHE A 34 13.39 -11.99 -1.62
C PHE A 34 13.04 -10.66 -2.29
N SER A 35 12.57 -10.73 -3.55
CA SER A 35 11.99 -9.58 -4.23
C SER A 35 10.79 -9.05 -3.43
N GLU A 36 10.71 -7.74 -3.20
CA GLU A 36 9.67 -7.09 -2.41
C GLU A 36 8.25 -7.50 -2.83
N GLY A 37 8.01 -7.52 -4.14
CA GLY A 37 6.71 -7.86 -4.74
C GLY A 37 6.41 -9.36 -4.86
N LEU A 38 7.28 -10.24 -4.35
CA LEU A 38 7.07 -11.68 -4.44
C LEU A 38 5.77 -12.09 -3.74
N GLY A 39 4.82 -12.65 -4.51
CA GLY A 39 3.52 -13.07 -3.98
C GLY A 39 2.53 -11.94 -3.70
N ILE A 40 2.83 -10.70 -4.10
CA ILE A 40 1.91 -9.56 -3.94
C ILE A 40 1.00 -9.43 -5.16
N PRO A 41 -0.34 -9.44 -5.00
CA PRO A 41 -1.25 -9.20 -6.10
C PRO A 41 -1.12 -7.74 -6.57
N THR A 42 -0.74 -7.55 -7.83
CA THR A 42 -0.53 -6.21 -8.43
C THR A 42 -1.70 -5.73 -9.27
N ILE A 43 -2.70 -6.58 -9.49
CA ILE A 43 -3.87 -6.28 -10.30
C ILE A 43 -5.04 -6.05 -9.35
N ALA A 44 -5.59 -4.83 -9.38
CA ALA A 44 -6.86 -4.54 -8.75
C ALA A 44 -8.00 -5.04 -9.65
N TYR A 45 -9.05 -5.62 -9.07
CA TYR A 45 -10.27 -5.86 -9.81
C TYR A 45 -10.95 -4.53 -10.12
N VAL A 46 -11.24 -4.31 -11.39
CA VAL A 46 -12.01 -3.19 -11.94
C VAL A 46 -12.91 -3.80 -13.03
N PRO A 47 -14.17 -3.38 -13.21
CA PRO A 47 -14.82 -3.59 -14.51
C PRO A 47 -14.02 -2.93 -15.64
#